data_AF-A0AAU1TXP2-F1
#
_entry.id   AF-A0AAU1TXP2-F1
#
_cell.length_a   1.000
_cell.length_b   1.000
_cell.length_c   1.000
_cell.angle_alpha   90.00
_cell.angle_beta   90.00
_cell.angle_gamma   90.00
#
_symmetry.space_group_name_H-M   'P 1'
#
loop_
_entity.id
_entity.type
_entity.pdbx_description
1 polymer ?
#
loop_
_entity_poly.entity_id
_entity_poly.type
_entity_poly.pdbx_seq_one_letter_code
_entity_poly.pdbx_strand_id
1 'polypeptide(L)'
;MATTTCEQPSTTLRPSGTAGRLLRAAVTAHTVAAFGQPVFAGVYLTGEIGGLDWHARGADIVFSLGLLQAVAGAAASARMRSVWPTAVSVLIVAAEAGQYMAGLSGLLWVHLPLGVMIIAALAVLSAAVWVRPLPNRAVADRAADAGEPWRDETHV
;
A
#
# COMPACT_ATOMS: atom_id res chain seq x y z
N MET A 1 -52.57 -6.12 -16.40
CA MET A 1 -51.40 -5.45 -17.00
C MET A 1 -50.70 -4.68 -15.87
N ALA A 2 -49.81 -5.33 -15.13
CA ALA A 2 -49.20 -4.77 -13.92
C ALA A 2 -47.80 -4.25 -14.27
N THR A 3 -47.60 -2.95 -14.12
CA THR A 3 -46.31 -2.25 -14.26
C THR A 3 -45.43 -2.56 -13.06
N THR A 4 -44.41 -3.39 -13.26
CA THR A 4 -43.31 -3.57 -12.32
C THR A 4 -42.45 -2.30 -12.32
N THR A 5 -42.53 -1.55 -11.22
CA THR A 5 -41.67 -0.39 -10.96
C THR A 5 -40.27 -0.91 -10.65
N CYS A 6 -39.30 -0.57 -11.50
CA CYS A 6 -37.89 -0.87 -11.29
C CYS A 6 -37.34 0.11 -10.24
N GLU A 7 -37.42 -0.24 -8.97
CA GLU A 7 -36.74 0.49 -7.91
C GLU A 7 -35.24 0.17 -8.01
N GLN A 8 -34.52 0.94 -8.82
CA GLN A 8 -33.07 0.91 -8.90
C GLN A 8 -32.51 1.45 -7.57
N PRO A 9 -31.83 0.63 -6.74
CA PRO A 9 -31.17 1.15 -5.55
C PRO A 9 -29.99 1.99 -6.00
N SER A 10 -30.13 3.31 -5.86
CA SER A 10 -29.08 4.30 -6.05
C SER A 10 -28.07 4.22 -4.90
N THR A 11 -27.33 3.12 -4.80
CA THR A 11 -26.19 3.02 -3.87
C THR A 11 -24.96 3.64 -4.51
N THR A 12 -24.81 4.95 -4.28
CA THR A 12 -23.53 5.63 -4.34
C THR A 12 -22.55 4.93 -3.38
N LEU A 13 -21.62 4.16 -3.95
CA LEU A 13 -20.58 3.43 -3.21
C LEU A 13 -19.69 4.44 -2.47
N ARG A 14 -19.79 4.51 -1.14
CA ARG A 14 -18.87 5.34 -0.35
C ARG A 14 -17.44 4.79 -0.48
N PRO A 15 -16.46 5.64 -0.81
CA PRO A 15 -15.07 5.22 -0.96
C PRO A 15 -14.50 4.81 0.41
N SER A 16 -13.70 3.74 0.39
CA SER A 16 -12.78 3.20 1.42
C SER A 16 -12.76 3.93 2.77
N GLY A 17 -13.05 3.20 3.85
CA GLY A 17 -13.03 3.73 5.23
C GLY A 17 -11.72 4.43 5.62
N THR A 18 -11.74 5.25 6.68
CA THR A 18 -10.63 6.13 7.10
C THR A 18 -9.27 5.44 7.15
N ALA A 19 -9.18 4.21 7.65
CA ALA A 19 -7.93 3.42 7.68
C ALA A 19 -7.34 3.16 6.29
N GLY A 20 -8.17 2.91 5.28
CA GLY A 20 -7.73 2.74 3.89
C GLY A 20 -7.22 4.04 3.27
N ARG A 21 -7.83 5.19 3.62
CA ARG A 21 -7.32 6.51 3.18
C ARG A 21 -5.98 6.84 3.83
N LEU A 22 -5.82 6.54 5.11
CA LEU A 22 -4.54 6.73 5.81
C LEU A 22 -3.43 5.87 5.21
N LEU A 23 -3.72 4.59 4.91
CA LEU A 23 -2.77 3.71 4.24
C LEU A 23 -2.37 4.27 2.87
N ARG A 24 -3.33 4.70 2.04
CA ARG A 24 -3.05 5.30 0.74
C ARG A 24 -2.18 6.55 0.86
N ALA A 25 -2.50 7.45 1.79
CA ALA A 25 -1.73 8.66 2.03
C ALA A 25 -0.30 8.33 2.48
N ALA A 26 -0.13 7.41 3.43
CA ALA A 26 1.18 6.98 3.91
C ALA A 26 2.02 6.35 2.79
N VAL A 27 1.46 5.39 2.03
CA VAL A 27 2.13 4.74 0.90
C VAL A 27 2.53 5.75 -0.18
N THR A 28 1.66 6.70 -0.52
CA THR A 28 1.97 7.74 -1.51
C THR A 28 3.09 8.67 -1.02
N ALA A 29 3.01 9.18 0.20
CA ALA A 29 4.06 10.04 0.76
C ALA A 29 5.40 9.30 0.82
N HIS A 30 5.37 8.05 1.28
CA HIS A 30 6.54 7.20 1.38
C HIS A 30 7.18 6.95 0.01
N THR A 31 6.37 6.63 -0.98
CA THR A 31 6.83 6.42 -2.36
C THR A 31 7.48 7.68 -2.92
N VAL A 32 6.84 8.86 -2.79
CA VAL A 32 7.40 10.12 -3.27
C VAL A 32 8.76 10.42 -2.61
N ALA A 33 8.87 10.24 -1.30
CA ALA A 33 10.13 10.44 -0.58
C ALA A 33 11.22 9.46 -1.06
N ALA A 34 10.88 8.17 -1.23
CA ALA A 34 11.80 7.15 -1.70
C ALA A 34 12.31 7.42 -3.14
N PHE A 35 11.45 7.90 -4.04
CA PHE A 35 11.85 8.33 -5.38
C PHE A 35 12.74 9.58 -5.38
N GLY A 36 12.67 10.42 -4.34
CA GLY A 36 13.57 11.55 -4.16
C GLY A 36 14.99 11.14 -3.75
N GLN A 37 15.16 9.99 -3.09
CA GLN A 37 16.47 9.54 -2.58
C GLN A 37 17.55 9.41 -3.67
N PRO A 38 17.29 8.80 -4.84
CA PRO A 38 18.26 8.75 -5.94
C PRO A 38 18.63 10.13 -6.49
N VAL A 39 17.76 11.13 -6.40
CA VAL A 39 18.07 12.50 -6.85
C VAL A 39 19.15 13.11 -5.97
N PHE A 40 19.00 13.03 -4.63
CA PHE A 40 20.00 13.54 -3.69
C PHE A 40 21.32 12.76 -3.76
N ALA A 41 21.24 11.43 -3.89
CA ALA A 41 22.41 10.60 -4.13
C ALA A 41 23.12 10.96 -5.45
N GLY A 42 22.36 11.22 -6.51
CA GLY A 42 22.88 11.67 -7.80
C GLY A 42 23.61 13.01 -7.69
N VAL A 43 23.03 13.99 -6.99
CA VAL A 43 23.68 15.29 -6.73
C VAL A 43 25.03 15.10 -6.02
N TYR A 44 25.08 14.24 -5.00
CA TYR A 44 26.35 13.90 -4.35
C TYR A 44 27.37 13.28 -5.31
N LEU A 45 26.93 12.35 -6.16
CA LEU A 45 27.80 11.71 -7.16
C LEU A 45 28.30 12.69 -8.25
N THR A 46 27.64 13.83 -8.44
CA THR A 46 28.14 14.92 -9.30
C THR A 46 29.19 15.82 -8.63
N GLY A 47 29.52 15.56 -7.36
CA GLY A 47 30.55 16.27 -6.58
C GLY A 47 30.01 17.26 -5.55
N GLU A 48 28.69 17.47 -5.50
CA GLU A 48 28.07 18.42 -4.57
C GLU A 48 27.78 17.76 -3.22
N ILE A 49 28.64 18.01 -2.23
CA ILE A 49 28.60 17.36 -0.91
C ILE A 49 27.25 17.55 -0.20
N GLY A 50 26.56 18.67 -0.43
CA GLY A 50 25.22 18.91 0.12
C GLY A 50 24.20 17.83 -0.28
N GLY A 51 24.39 17.15 -1.41
CA GLY A 51 23.58 16.00 -1.81
C GLY A 51 23.63 14.84 -0.81
N LEU A 52 24.76 14.63 -0.13
CA LEU A 52 24.92 13.57 0.86
C LEU A 52 24.12 13.86 2.13
N ASP A 53 24.16 15.12 2.60
CA ASP A 53 23.36 15.55 3.75
C ASP A 53 21.86 15.43 3.48
N TRP A 54 21.42 15.85 2.29
CA TRP A 54 20.02 15.72 1.88
C TRP A 54 19.61 14.26 1.70
N HIS A 55 20.50 13.42 1.16
CA HIS A 55 20.28 11.99 1.06
C HIS A 55 20.11 11.37 2.46
N ALA A 56 21.01 11.66 3.40
CA ALA A 56 20.96 11.15 4.77
C ALA A 56 19.67 11.57 5.51
N ARG A 57 19.33 12.88 5.51
CA ARG A 57 18.07 13.35 6.12
C ARG A 57 16.84 12.75 5.42
N GLY A 58 16.90 12.58 4.11
CA GLY A 58 15.83 11.94 3.37
C GLY A 58 15.70 10.45 3.70
N ALA A 59 16.78 9.76 4.04
CA ALA A 59 16.72 8.38 4.52
C ALA A 59 15.98 8.28 5.86
N ASP A 60 16.20 9.23 6.79
CA ASP A 60 15.42 9.33 8.04
C ASP A 60 13.93 9.52 7.78
N ILE A 61 13.59 10.39 6.81
CA ILE A 61 12.20 10.67 6.42
C ILE A 61 11.56 9.43 5.79
N VAL A 62 12.24 8.78 4.83
CA VAL A 62 11.76 7.55 4.18
C VAL A 62 11.51 6.48 5.24
N PHE A 63 12.48 6.19 6.10
CA PHE A 63 12.33 5.17 7.14
C PHE A 63 11.17 5.49 8.10
N SER A 64 11.03 6.76 8.52
CA SER A 64 9.93 7.21 9.37
C SER A 64 8.56 7.05 8.68
N LEU A 65 8.48 7.33 7.38
CA LEU A 65 7.28 7.10 6.57
C LEU A 65 6.99 5.60 6.40
N GLY A 66 8.01 4.75 6.29
CA GLY A 66 7.89 3.30 6.31
C GLY A 66 7.27 2.78 7.60
N LEU A 67 7.71 3.28 8.76
CA LEU A 67 7.11 2.94 10.05
C LEU A 67 5.64 3.39 10.14
N LEU A 68 5.35 4.62 9.72
CA LEU A 68 3.98 5.13 9.67
C LEU A 68 3.09 4.30 8.73
N GLN A 69 3.63 3.92 7.56
CA GLN A 69 2.97 3.03 6.61
C GLN A 69 2.67 1.67 7.23
N ALA A 70 3.60 1.09 7.99
CA ALA A 70 3.39 -0.18 8.69
C ALA A 70 2.26 -0.08 9.73
N VAL A 71 2.21 1.02 10.50
CA VAL A 71 1.12 1.28 11.47
C VAL A 71 -0.22 1.46 10.76
N ALA A 72 -0.27 2.25 9.67
CA ALA A 72 -1.48 2.41 8.87
C ALA A 72 -1.90 1.09 8.21
N GLY A 73 -0.94 0.28 7.77
CA GLY A 73 -1.12 -1.06 7.25
C GLY A 73 -1.77 -1.98 8.27
N ALA A 74 -1.29 -1.99 9.51
CA ALA A 74 -1.88 -2.75 10.61
C ALA A 74 -3.33 -2.35 10.88
N ALA A 75 -3.61 -1.05 10.94
CA ALA A 75 -4.96 -0.52 11.12
C ALA A 75 -5.89 -0.92 9.96
N ALA A 76 -5.41 -0.84 8.72
CA ALA A 76 -6.16 -1.27 7.53
C ALA A 76 -6.39 -2.79 7.51
N SER A 77 -5.36 -3.58 7.84
CA SER A 77 -5.40 -5.04 7.91
C SER A 77 -6.45 -5.53 8.90
N ALA A 78 -6.54 -4.92 10.09
CA ALA A 78 -7.55 -5.26 11.09
C ALA A 78 -8.98 -5.03 10.58
N ARG A 79 -9.20 -3.98 9.77
CA ARG A 79 -10.52 -3.63 9.22
C ARG A 79 -10.88 -4.46 7.99
N MET A 80 -9.89 -4.79 7.16
CA MET A 80 -10.07 -5.56 5.93
C MET A 80 -10.02 -7.08 6.16
N ARG A 81 -9.67 -7.53 7.37
CA ARG A 81 -9.39 -8.94 7.71
C ARG A 81 -8.36 -9.55 6.75
N SER A 82 -7.34 -8.78 6.40
CA SER A 82 -6.32 -9.17 5.43
C SER A 82 -4.94 -8.74 5.89
N VAL A 83 -3.98 -9.66 5.92
CA VAL A 83 -2.64 -9.44 6.50
C VAL A 83 -1.64 -8.79 5.54
N TRP A 84 -1.91 -8.83 4.23
CA TRP A 84 -0.91 -8.45 3.23
C TRP A 84 -0.42 -7.00 3.32
N PRO A 85 -1.25 -5.96 3.62
CA PRO A 85 -0.75 -4.57 3.69
C PRO A 85 0.29 -4.39 4.80
N THR A 86 0.05 -5.05 5.94
CA THR A 86 0.98 -5.04 7.07
C THR A 86 2.26 -5.80 6.73
N ALA A 87 2.13 -7.03 6.21
CA ALA A 87 3.28 -7.88 5.89
C ALA A 87 4.23 -7.21 4.88
N VAL A 88 3.69 -6.64 3.80
CA VAL A 88 4.49 -5.93 2.79
C VAL A 88 5.14 -4.68 3.37
N SER A 89 4.42 -3.90 4.19
CA SER A 89 4.99 -2.69 4.81
C SER A 89 6.13 -3.01 5.78
N VAL A 90 5.98 -4.06 6.58
CA VAL A 90 7.04 -4.53 7.49
C VAL A 90 8.26 -5.01 6.70
N LEU A 91 8.05 -5.74 5.61
CA LEU A 91 9.15 -6.19 4.75
C LEU A 91 9.91 -5.02 4.12
N ILE A 92 9.20 -3.98 3.67
CA ILE A 92 9.79 -2.75 3.14
C ILE A 92 10.64 -2.06 4.21
N VAL A 93 10.11 -1.87 5.43
CA VAL A 93 10.86 -1.26 6.55
C VAL A 93 12.12 -2.07 6.89
N ALA A 94 12.03 -3.40 6.90
CA ALA A 94 13.19 -4.25 7.14
C ALA A 94 14.26 -4.10 6.03
N ALA A 95 13.84 -4.01 4.77
CA ALA A 95 14.73 -3.74 3.65
C ALA A 95 15.37 -2.35 3.76
N GLU A 96 14.61 -1.33 4.14
CA GLU A 96 15.10 0.04 4.38
C GLU A 96 16.12 0.08 5.51
N ALA A 97 15.89 -0.63 6.62
CA ALA A 97 16.87 -0.74 7.69
C ALA A 97 18.19 -1.35 7.17
N GLY A 98 18.12 -2.41 6.38
CA GLY A 98 19.29 -3.00 5.72
C GLY A 98 19.98 -2.01 4.77
N GLN A 99 19.20 -1.26 3.99
CA GLN A 99 19.72 -0.26 3.06
C GLN A 99 20.36 0.94 3.78
N TYR A 100 19.81 1.34 4.93
CA TYR A 100 20.35 2.39 5.78
C TYR A 100 21.71 1.97 6.34
N MET A 101 21.82 0.75 6.88
CA MET A 101 23.08 0.21 7.38
C MET A 101 24.13 0.06 6.28
N ALA A 102 23.73 -0.41 5.09
CA ALA A 102 24.62 -0.48 3.93
C ALA A 102 25.11 0.92 3.52
N GLY A 103 24.25 1.94 3.59
CA GLY A 103 24.60 3.34 3.32
C GLY A 103 25.62 3.90 4.31
N LEU A 104 25.38 3.72 5.62
CA LEU A 104 26.32 4.11 6.67
C LEU A 104 27.69 3.43 6.54
N SER A 105 27.69 2.19 6.03
CA SER A 105 28.91 1.39 5.84
C SER A 105 29.61 1.64 4.49
N GLY A 106 29.06 2.50 3.63
CA GLY A 106 29.60 2.75 2.28
C GLY A 106 29.53 1.54 1.34
N LEU A 107 28.70 0.53 1.62
CA LEU A 107 28.56 -0.69 0.82
C LEU A 107 27.67 -0.45 -0.41
N LEU A 108 28.14 0.36 -1.36
CA LEU A 108 27.38 0.77 -2.55
C LEU A 108 26.83 -0.41 -3.36
N TRP A 109 27.55 -1.53 -3.44
CA TRP A 109 27.12 -2.71 -4.19
C TRP A 109 25.90 -3.41 -3.58
N VAL A 110 25.62 -3.21 -2.28
CA VAL A 110 24.37 -3.64 -1.63
C VAL A 110 23.35 -2.52 -1.63
N HIS A 111 23.79 -1.32 -1.28
CA HIS A 111 22.92 -0.16 -1.09
C HIS A 111 22.17 0.22 -2.37
N LEU A 112 22.85 0.25 -3.53
CA LEU A 112 22.22 0.64 -4.79
C LEU A 112 21.18 -0.39 -5.27
N PRO A 113 21.49 -1.71 -5.38
CA PRO A 113 20.48 -2.67 -5.82
C PRO A 113 19.31 -2.78 -4.84
N LEU A 114 19.58 -2.75 -3.53
CA LEU A 114 18.52 -2.83 -2.52
C LEU A 114 17.60 -1.59 -2.59
N GLY A 115 18.17 -0.40 -2.78
CA GLY A 115 17.38 0.83 -2.97
C GLY A 115 16.45 0.75 -4.18
N VAL A 116 16.93 0.23 -5.32
CA VAL A 116 16.08 0.00 -6.51
C VAL A 116 14.94 -0.98 -6.22
N MET A 117 15.23 -2.07 -5.51
CA MET A 117 14.20 -3.06 -5.14
C MET A 117 13.14 -2.47 -4.19
N ILE A 118 13.54 -1.62 -3.24
CA ILE A 118 12.61 -0.90 -2.34
C ILE A 118 11.71 0.04 -3.14
N ILE A 119 12.28 0.84 -4.05
CA ILE A 119 11.52 1.77 -4.91
C ILE A 119 10.52 1.00 -5.78
N ALA A 120 10.94 -0.12 -6.38
CA ALA A 120 10.06 -0.98 -7.17
C ALA A 120 8.93 -1.58 -6.32
N ALA A 121 9.24 -2.07 -5.12
CA ALA A 121 8.25 -2.59 -4.18
C ALA A 121 7.23 -1.52 -3.75
N LEU A 122 7.68 -0.30 -3.48
CA LEU A 122 6.81 0.84 -3.15
C LEU A 122 5.92 1.25 -4.33
N ALA A 123 6.44 1.23 -5.55
CA ALA A 123 5.64 1.49 -6.76
C ALA A 123 4.55 0.42 -6.95
N VAL A 124 4.89 -0.86 -6.78
CA VAL A 124 3.93 -1.97 -6.86
C VAL A 124 2.90 -1.89 -5.74
N LEU A 125 3.32 -1.61 -4.50
CA LEU A 125 2.41 -1.43 -3.37
C LEU A 125 1.48 -0.25 -3.61
N SER A 126 1.99 0.89 -4.07
CA SER A 126 1.21 2.06 -4.48
C SER A 126 0.16 1.68 -5.52
N ALA A 127 0.56 1.03 -6.61
CA ALA A 127 -0.37 0.56 -7.62
C ALA A 127 -1.43 -0.38 -7.02
N ALA A 128 -1.02 -1.33 -6.17
CA ALA A 128 -1.94 -2.28 -5.54
C ALA A 128 -2.98 -1.60 -4.64
N VAL A 129 -2.60 -0.62 -3.82
CA VAL A 129 -3.54 0.08 -2.92
C VAL A 129 -4.46 1.04 -3.66
N TRP A 130 -4.05 1.56 -4.82
CA TRP A 130 -4.84 2.49 -5.62
C TRP A 130 -5.73 1.81 -6.66
N VAL A 131 -5.24 0.73 -7.31
CA VAL A 131 -5.93 0.07 -8.43
C VAL A 131 -6.90 -1.01 -7.98
N ARG A 132 -6.65 -1.73 -6.87
CA ARG A 132 -7.57 -2.80 -6.44
C ARG A 132 -8.87 -2.23 -5.84
N PRO A 133 -10.04 -2.48 -6.44
CA PRO A 133 -11.31 -2.22 -5.78
C PRO A 133 -11.41 -3.13 -4.56
N LEU A 134 -11.72 -2.58 -3.39
CA LEU A 134 -12.04 -3.41 -2.22
C LEU A 134 -13.27 -4.27 -2.58
N PRO A 135 -13.25 -5.61 -2.38
CA PRO A 135 -14.35 -6.48 -2.78
C PRO A 135 -15.69 -5.98 -2.22
N ASN A 136 -16.65 -5.74 -3.11
CA ASN A 136 -17.98 -5.26 -2.75
C ASN A 136 -18.81 -6.45 -2.24
N ARG A 137 -18.95 -6.60 -0.91
CA ARG A 137 -19.76 -7.67 -0.29
C ARG A 137 -21.19 -7.71 -0.82
N ALA A 138 -21.78 -6.57 -1.16
CA ALA A 138 -23.14 -6.50 -1.71
C ALA A 138 -23.31 -7.17 -3.09
N VAL A 139 -22.22 -7.48 -3.79
CA VAL A 139 -22.23 -8.26 -5.05
C VAL A 139 -21.96 -9.73 -4.77
N ALA A 140 -21.07 -10.04 -3.82
CA ALA A 140 -20.76 -11.41 -3.41
C ALA A 140 -21.95 -12.08 -2.69
N ASP A 141 -22.62 -11.35 -1.79
CA ASP A 141 -23.77 -11.85 -1.02
C ASP A 141 -24.98 -12.06 -1.97
N ARG A 142 -25.22 -11.14 -2.92
CA ARG A 142 -26.27 -11.33 -3.94
C ARG A 142 -26.00 -12.46 -4.90
N ALA A 143 -24.74 -12.74 -5.23
CA ALA A 143 -24.38 -13.88 -6.06
C ALA A 143 -24.52 -15.20 -5.30
N ALA A 144 -24.31 -15.19 -3.98
CA ALA A 144 -24.57 -16.34 -3.11
C ALA A 144 -26.09 -16.60 -2.96
N ASP A 145 -26.89 -15.55 -2.76
CA ASP A 145 -28.35 -15.66 -2.65
C ASP A 145 -29.00 -16.06 -3.99
N ALA A 146 -28.47 -15.60 -5.13
CA ALA A 146 -28.91 -16.02 -6.46
C ALA A 146 -28.45 -17.45 -6.83
N GLY A 147 -27.55 -18.03 -6.02
CA GLY A 147 -26.96 -19.34 -6.22
C GLY A 147 -27.46 -20.43 -5.28
N GLU A 148 -28.45 -20.17 -4.41
CA GLU A 148 -29.21 -21.23 -3.73
C GLU A 148 -30.44 -21.59 -4.60
N PRO A 149 -30.39 -22.69 -5.40
CA PRO A 149 -31.60 -23.23 -5.97
C PRO A 149 -32.33 -23.93 -4.84
N TRP A 150 -33.53 -23.43 -4.53
CA TRP A 150 -34.60 -24.06 -3.74
C TRP A 150 -34.19 -25.37 -3.01
N ARG A 151 -33.98 -25.29 -1.69
CA ARG A 151 -33.96 -26.51 -0.87
C ARG A 151 -35.37 -27.05 -0.85
N ASP A 152 -35.58 -28.16 -1.55
CA ASP A 152 -36.80 -28.95 -1.46
C ASP A 152 -36.99 -29.40 -0.01
N GLU A 153 -38.00 -28.82 0.64
CA GLU A 153 -38.52 -29.26 1.91
C GLU A 153 -39.25 -30.59 1.71
N THR A 154 -38.52 -31.70 1.56
CA THR A 154 -39.14 -33.03 1.65
C THR A 154 -39.28 -33.43 3.12
N HIS A 155 -40.24 -32.81 3.78
CA HIS A 155 -40.95 -33.40 4.92
C HIS A 155 -42.21 -34.07 4.38
N VAL A 156 -42.20 -35.40 4.18
CA VAL A 156 -43.26 -36.39 4.48
C VAL A 156 -42.64 -37.78 4.33
#